data_AF-A0A373M609-F1
#
_entry.id   AF-A0A373M609-F1
#
_cell.length_a   1.000
_cell.length_b   1.000
_cell.length_c   1.000
_cell.angle_alpha   90.00
_cell.angle_beta   90.00
_cell.angle_gamma   90.00
#
_symmetry.space_group_name_H-M   'P 1'
#
loop_
_entity.id
_entity.type
_entity.pdbx_description
1 polymer ?
#
loop_
_entity_poly.entity_id
_entity_poly.type
_entity_poly.pdbx_seq_one_letter_code
_entity_poly.pdbx_strand_id
1 'polypeptide(L)'
;MDDIPAIMQFVEKNWKENHILARDEEFFYWMYTDEEGCNVVLAEDEHNDICGMIGVIKYNSTKNPDIVGTMWKVLHTKNPQLGLDIGKKMYEIYNPRCDIGPGLNKRALKINQMLGYFGAAMGHLYVLGACMEYRIAKVIKKQERISCMSKKRLFEIHTKDKLRMIYNDALQRRRVPYKDFNYVVHRFMQHPIYTYRFMGIQNEEGVIKAFFVVREVEHDGAKACKIVDYYGPYEEIIDTASEVYRFVDENNYEYMDIYCYGVPEEYLFTAGFSWCTNEEAIIPNYFAPFEQKNTDIYFATSLWGEFDVFRGDADQDRPS
;
A
#
# COMPACT_ATOMS: atom_id res chain seq x y z
N MET A 1 -3.00 2.94 -27.15
CA MET A 1 -4.29 3.37 -26.57
C MET A 1 -5.43 2.48 -27.06
N ASP A 2 -5.35 2.00 -28.31
CA ASP A 2 -6.37 1.14 -28.92
C ASP A 2 -6.59 -0.22 -28.21
N ASP A 3 -5.61 -0.71 -27.44
CA ASP A 3 -5.71 -2.00 -26.75
C ASP A 3 -6.44 -1.95 -25.40
N ILE A 4 -6.64 -0.76 -24.81
CA ILE A 4 -7.22 -0.62 -23.45
C ILE A 4 -8.60 -1.28 -23.33
N PRO A 5 -9.55 -1.07 -24.27
CA PRO A 5 -10.83 -1.79 -24.22
C PRO A 5 -10.69 -3.32 -24.23
N ALA A 6 -9.72 -3.85 -24.97
CA ALA A 6 -9.46 -5.29 -25.02
C ALA A 6 -8.87 -5.81 -23.70
N ILE A 7 -7.97 -5.05 -23.07
CA ILE A 7 -7.40 -5.38 -21.75
C ILE A 7 -8.50 -5.37 -20.68
N MET A 8 -9.32 -4.32 -20.64
CA MET A 8 -10.42 -4.23 -19.67
C MET A 8 -11.42 -5.39 -19.84
N GLN A 9 -11.75 -5.75 -21.10
CA GLN A 9 -12.58 -6.91 -21.38
C GLN A 9 -11.92 -8.23 -20.97
N PHE A 10 -10.60 -8.37 -21.13
CA PHE A 10 -9.86 -9.53 -20.67
C PHE A 10 -9.92 -9.67 -19.14
N VAL A 11 -9.79 -8.57 -18.40
CA VAL A 11 -9.94 -8.53 -16.94
C VAL A 11 -11.36 -8.96 -16.53
N GLU A 12 -12.40 -8.41 -17.16
CA GLU A 12 -13.81 -8.76 -16.89
C GLU A 12 -14.05 -10.27 -17.02
N LYS A 13 -13.63 -10.84 -18.16
CA LYS A 13 -13.89 -12.25 -18.50
C LYS A 13 -13.06 -13.22 -17.67
N ASN A 14 -11.81 -12.88 -17.36
CA ASN A 14 -10.83 -13.85 -16.87
C ASN A 14 -10.36 -13.61 -15.44
N TRP A 15 -10.57 -12.42 -14.86
CA TRP A 15 -10.22 -12.12 -13.48
C TRP A 15 -11.43 -12.19 -12.56
N LYS A 16 -12.38 -11.27 -12.75
CA LYS A 16 -13.62 -11.18 -11.99
C LYS A 16 -14.59 -10.26 -12.73
N GLU A 17 -15.84 -10.69 -12.89
CA GLU A 17 -16.92 -9.85 -13.39
C GLU A 17 -17.10 -8.61 -12.50
N ASN A 18 -17.34 -7.45 -13.11
CA ASN A 18 -17.51 -6.16 -12.46
C ASN A 18 -16.30 -5.72 -11.62
N HIS A 19 -15.09 -6.16 -11.97
CA HIS A 19 -13.85 -5.69 -11.34
C HIS A 19 -13.62 -4.21 -11.66
N ILE A 20 -13.08 -3.40 -10.72
CA ILE A 20 -12.90 -1.96 -10.94
C ILE A 20 -12.13 -1.64 -12.23
N LEU A 21 -11.04 -2.37 -12.49
CA LEU A 21 -10.20 -2.23 -13.69
C LEU A 21 -10.86 -2.69 -15.00
N ALA A 22 -12.02 -3.32 -14.93
CA ALA A 22 -12.78 -3.75 -16.10
C ALA A 22 -13.99 -2.83 -16.38
N ARG A 23 -14.53 -2.18 -15.35
CA ARG A 23 -15.74 -1.34 -15.45
C ARG A 23 -15.48 0.16 -15.43
N ASP A 24 -14.38 0.60 -14.80
CA ASP A 24 -14.05 2.00 -14.59
C ASP A 24 -12.83 2.36 -15.42
N GLU A 25 -13.11 2.94 -16.59
CA GLU A 25 -12.10 3.34 -17.56
C GLU A 25 -11.19 4.44 -16.99
N GLU A 26 -11.75 5.46 -16.34
CA GLU A 26 -10.97 6.56 -15.74
C GLU A 26 -10.00 6.03 -14.67
N PHE A 27 -10.44 5.09 -13.83
CA PHE A 27 -9.57 4.45 -12.85
C PHE A 27 -8.48 3.60 -13.51
N PHE A 28 -8.81 2.86 -14.57
CA PHE A 28 -7.81 2.10 -15.34
C PHE A 28 -6.73 3.01 -15.91
N TYR A 29 -7.13 4.11 -16.58
CA TYR A 29 -6.19 5.10 -17.10
C TYR A 29 -5.32 5.70 -16.00
N TRP A 30 -5.93 6.12 -14.89
CA TRP A 30 -5.18 6.64 -13.75
C TRP A 30 -4.16 5.64 -13.19
N MET A 31 -4.49 4.34 -13.15
CA MET A 31 -3.63 3.33 -12.54
C MET A 31 -2.50 2.86 -13.46
N TYR A 32 -2.77 2.71 -14.76
CA TYR A 32 -1.86 2.04 -15.69
C TYR A 32 -1.38 2.91 -16.86
N THR A 33 -1.67 4.21 -16.89
CA THR A 33 -1.15 5.07 -17.96
C THR A 33 -0.27 6.20 -17.43
N ASP A 34 0.75 6.53 -18.20
CA ASP A 34 1.60 7.69 -18.02
C ASP A 34 1.95 8.32 -19.38
N GLU A 35 2.93 9.23 -19.39
CA GLU A 35 3.38 9.94 -20.59
C GLU A 35 3.94 8.99 -21.67
N GLU A 36 4.40 7.79 -21.32
CA GLU A 36 4.93 6.78 -22.23
C GLU A 36 3.84 5.84 -22.78
N GLY A 37 2.64 5.85 -22.18
CA GLY A 37 1.49 5.07 -22.61
C GLY A 37 0.97 4.11 -21.55
N CYS A 38 0.45 2.97 -21.99
CA CYS A 38 -0.15 1.96 -21.11
C CYS A 38 0.93 1.02 -20.56
N ASN A 39 1.06 0.98 -19.24
CA ASN A 39 1.98 0.13 -18.50
C ASN A 39 1.39 -1.26 -18.25
N VAL A 40 1.04 -1.96 -19.34
CA VAL A 40 0.58 -3.34 -19.31
C VAL A 40 1.38 -4.14 -20.33
N VAL A 41 2.02 -5.21 -19.90
CA VAL A 41 2.69 -6.16 -20.80
C VAL A 41 1.71 -7.25 -21.14
N LEU A 42 1.43 -7.42 -22.44
CA LEU A 42 0.52 -8.43 -22.96
C LEU A 42 1.27 -9.59 -23.58
N ALA A 43 0.63 -10.76 -23.53
CA ALA A 43 0.92 -11.85 -24.43
C ALA A 43 -0.32 -12.15 -25.28
N GLU A 44 -0.11 -12.23 -26.59
CA GLU A 44 -1.13 -12.50 -27.59
C GLU A 44 -0.82 -13.80 -28.32
N ASP A 45 -1.85 -14.49 -28.77
CA ASP A 45 -1.70 -15.67 -29.62
C ASP A 45 -1.60 -15.31 -31.12
N GLU A 46 -1.60 -16.33 -31.98
CA GLU A 46 -1.52 -16.17 -33.44
C GLU A 46 -2.73 -15.46 -34.08
N HIS A 47 -3.81 -15.26 -33.32
CA HIS A 47 -5.03 -14.55 -33.72
C HIS A 47 -5.13 -13.14 -33.12
N ASN A 48 -4.09 -12.68 -32.41
CA ASN A 48 -4.07 -11.45 -31.61
C ASN A 48 -5.05 -11.46 -30.42
N ASP A 49 -5.45 -12.63 -29.93
CA ASP A 49 -6.23 -12.73 -28.70
C ASP A 49 -5.32 -12.66 -27.48
N ILE A 50 -5.66 -11.82 -26.50
CA ILE A 50 -4.91 -11.70 -25.25
C ILE A 50 -5.00 -13.03 -24.49
N CYS A 51 -3.85 -13.65 -24.26
CA CYS A 51 -3.70 -14.90 -23.51
C CYS A 51 -2.97 -14.72 -22.17
N GLY A 52 -2.40 -13.55 -21.92
CA GLY A 52 -1.89 -13.17 -20.60
C GLY A 52 -1.56 -11.69 -20.50
N MET A 53 -1.49 -11.20 -19.27
CA MET A 53 -1.13 -9.81 -18.96
C MET A 53 -0.40 -9.69 -17.61
N ILE A 54 0.38 -8.62 -17.47
CA ILE A 54 0.81 -8.08 -16.18
C ILE A 54 0.74 -6.55 -16.25
N GLY A 55 0.04 -5.93 -15.30
CA GLY A 55 0.03 -4.48 -15.14
C GLY A 55 1.21 -4.03 -14.31
N VAL A 56 1.78 -2.87 -14.61
CA VAL A 56 2.99 -2.35 -13.95
C VAL A 56 2.71 -0.97 -13.38
N ILE A 57 3.00 -0.81 -12.08
CA ILE A 57 3.01 0.49 -11.43
C ILE A 57 4.47 0.90 -11.22
N LYS A 58 4.85 2.08 -11.71
CA LYS A 58 6.17 2.68 -11.51
C LYS A 58 6.13 3.52 -10.22
N TYR A 59 7.03 3.27 -9.28
CA TYR A 59 7.18 4.10 -8.08
C TYR A 59 7.95 5.40 -8.35
N ASN A 60 8.71 5.46 -9.44
CA ASN A 60 9.44 6.66 -9.82
C ASN A 60 9.65 6.75 -11.34
N SER A 61 10.04 7.93 -11.78
CA SER A 61 10.23 8.29 -13.19
C SER A 61 11.69 8.16 -13.66
N THR A 62 12.54 7.40 -12.96
CA THR A 62 13.93 7.22 -13.37
C THR A 62 14.04 6.24 -14.54
N LYS A 63 15.21 6.20 -15.21
CA LYS A 63 15.48 5.27 -16.32
C LYS A 63 15.35 3.79 -15.92
N ASN A 64 15.65 3.47 -14.65
CA ASN A 64 15.55 2.12 -14.10
C ASN A 64 14.64 2.20 -12.88
N PRO A 65 13.32 2.32 -13.10
CA PRO A 65 12.38 2.58 -12.03
C PRO A 65 12.34 1.44 -11.04
N ASP A 66 11.92 1.75 -9.82
CA ASP A 66 11.40 0.72 -8.93
C ASP A 66 9.94 0.51 -9.34
N ILE A 67 9.53 -0.74 -9.45
CA ILE A 67 8.21 -1.10 -9.97
C ILE A 67 7.50 -2.10 -9.08
N VAL A 68 6.25 -2.35 -9.42
CA VAL A 68 5.53 -3.54 -8.99
C VAL A 68 4.67 -4.12 -10.09
N GLY A 69 4.77 -5.43 -10.28
CA GLY A 69 3.83 -6.20 -11.07
C GLY A 69 2.50 -6.41 -10.34
N THR A 70 1.39 -6.12 -11.03
CA THR A 70 0.01 -6.25 -10.54
C THR A 70 -0.86 -6.94 -11.59
N MET A 71 -2.04 -7.45 -11.19
CA MET A 71 -2.99 -8.08 -12.12
C MET A 71 -2.38 -9.16 -13.04
N TRP A 72 -1.42 -9.94 -12.52
CA TRP A 72 -0.74 -10.97 -13.31
C TRP A 72 -1.67 -12.14 -13.60
N LYS A 73 -2.16 -12.21 -14.84
CA LYS A 73 -3.12 -13.22 -15.30
C LYS A 73 -2.61 -13.91 -16.55
N VAL A 74 -2.66 -15.24 -16.56
CA VAL A 74 -2.26 -16.06 -17.71
C VAL A 74 -3.34 -17.12 -17.93
N LEU A 75 -3.78 -17.28 -19.17
CA LEU A 75 -4.70 -18.35 -19.58
C LEU A 75 -3.93 -19.66 -19.79
N HIS A 76 -4.66 -20.78 -19.76
CA HIS A 76 -4.06 -22.04 -20.17
C HIS A 76 -3.82 -22.03 -21.69
N THR A 77 -2.55 -22.07 -22.09
CA THR A 77 -2.11 -22.13 -23.49
C THR A 77 -1.22 -23.35 -23.72
N LYS A 78 -0.79 -23.57 -24.98
CA LYS A 78 0.20 -24.60 -25.32
C LYS A 78 1.59 -24.30 -24.74
N ASN A 79 1.87 -23.05 -24.35
CA ASN A 79 3.11 -22.66 -23.70
C ASN A 79 2.92 -22.65 -22.17
N PRO A 80 3.39 -23.69 -21.44
CA PRO A 80 3.24 -23.74 -19.99
C PRO A 80 4.10 -22.69 -19.26
N GLN A 81 5.04 -22.05 -19.95
CA GLN A 81 5.96 -21.04 -19.40
C GLN A 81 5.52 -19.60 -19.68
N LEU A 82 4.36 -19.38 -20.30
CA LEU A 82 3.89 -18.06 -20.73
C LEU A 82 3.94 -16.99 -19.63
N GLY A 83 3.63 -17.36 -18.38
CA GLY A 83 3.77 -16.44 -17.25
C GLY A 83 5.21 -15.99 -17.03
N LEU A 84 6.17 -16.90 -17.05
CA LEU A 84 7.59 -16.57 -16.92
C LEU A 84 8.07 -15.69 -18.07
N ASP A 85 7.58 -15.94 -19.30
CA ASP A 85 7.91 -15.13 -20.47
C ASP A 85 7.40 -13.69 -20.32
N ILE A 86 6.17 -13.50 -19.85
CA ILE A 86 5.60 -12.18 -19.54
C ILE A 86 6.43 -11.47 -18.46
N GLY A 87 6.77 -12.17 -17.38
CA GLY A 87 7.61 -11.62 -16.31
C GLY A 87 8.99 -11.20 -16.83
N LYS A 88 9.66 -12.05 -17.61
CA LYS A 88 10.94 -11.72 -18.25
C LYS A 88 10.80 -10.50 -19.16
N LYS A 89 9.73 -10.43 -19.96
CA LYS A 89 9.47 -9.29 -20.86
C LYS A 89 9.27 -7.99 -20.09
N MET A 90 8.59 -8.03 -18.95
CA MET A 90 8.47 -6.88 -18.04
C MET A 90 9.86 -6.38 -17.59
N TYR A 91 10.74 -7.28 -17.14
CA TYR A 91 12.11 -6.91 -16.78
C TYR A 91 12.93 -6.37 -17.96
N GLU A 92 12.73 -6.89 -19.18
CA GLU A 92 13.39 -6.36 -20.39
C GLU A 92 12.92 -4.96 -20.76
N ILE A 93 11.62 -4.66 -20.59
CA ILE A 93 11.02 -3.36 -20.92
C ILE A 93 11.45 -2.30 -19.90
N TYR A 94 11.26 -2.59 -18.60
CA TYR A 94 11.43 -1.58 -17.56
C TYR A 94 12.84 -1.56 -16.97
N ASN A 95 13.59 -2.66 -17.08
CA ASN A 95 14.90 -2.86 -16.44
C ASN A 95 14.95 -2.29 -15.01
N PRO A 96 14.07 -2.76 -14.10
CA PRO A 96 13.84 -2.11 -12.82
C PRO A 96 15.00 -2.34 -11.85
N ARG A 97 15.19 -1.40 -10.92
CA ARG A 97 16.11 -1.61 -9.78
C ARG A 97 15.52 -2.55 -8.74
N CYS A 98 14.20 -2.52 -8.53
CA CYS A 98 13.48 -3.52 -7.76
C CYS A 98 12.05 -3.78 -8.29
N ASP A 99 11.55 -4.98 -8.02
CA ASP A 99 10.14 -5.35 -8.14
C ASP A 99 9.67 -5.80 -6.76
N ILE A 100 8.73 -5.06 -6.16
CA ILE A 100 8.24 -5.31 -4.81
C ILE A 100 6.72 -5.10 -4.70
N GLY A 101 6.01 -6.19 -4.42
CA GLY A 101 4.55 -6.19 -4.39
C GLY A 101 3.97 -6.89 -3.17
N PRO A 102 3.26 -6.17 -2.28
CA PRO A 102 2.37 -6.79 -1.32
C PRO A 102 1.09 -7.29 -1.99
N GLY A 103 0.36 -8.16 -1.29
CA GLY A 103 -0.93 -8.68 -1.75
C GLY A 103 -0.97 -10.12 -2.18
N LEU A 104 0.12 -10.84 -1.96
CA LEU A 104 0.19 -12.25 -2.28
C LEU A 104 -0.65 -13.04 -1.27
N ASN A 105 -1.35 -14.06 -1.76
CA ASN A 105 -1.85 -15.12 -0.89
C ASN A 105 -0.71 -16.12 -0.57
N LYS A 106 -0.91 -16.98 0.43
CA LYS A 106 0.09 -17.98 0.86
C LYS A 106 0.60 -18.89 -0.27
N ARG A 107 -0.23 -19.19 -1.27
CA ARG A 107 0.19 -20.02 -2.42
C ARG A 107 1.11 -19.23 -3.35
N ALA A 108 0.74 -17.99 -3.68
CA ALA A 108 1.55 -17.11 -4.50
C ALA A 108 2.89 -16.78 -3.84
N LEU A 109 2.90 -16.56 -2.51
CA LEU A 109 4.13 -16.39 -1.74
C LEU A 109 5.08 -17.58 -1.91
N LYS A 110 4.58 -18.81 -1.74
CA LYS A 110 5.40 -20.03 -1.89
C LYS A 110 5.97 -20.18 -3.30
N ILE A 111 5.19 -19.85 -4.33
CA ILE A 111 5.67 -19.89 -5.72
C ILE A 111 6.81 -18.88 -5.92
N ASN A 112 6.66 -17.65 -5.42
CA ASN A 112 7.71 -16.64 -5.51
C ASN A 112 8.98 -17.07 -4.76
N GLN A 113 8.85 -17.65 -3.57
CA GLN A 113 10.00 -18.19 -2.82
C GLN A 113 10.70 -19.33 -3.58
N MET A 114 9.96 -20.21 -4.27
CA MET A 114 10.55 -21.25 -5.13
C MET A 114 11.29 -20.68 -6.35
N LEU A 115 10.87 -19.52 -6.84
CA LEU A 115 11.54 -18.77 -7.90
C LEU A 115 12.75 -17.96 -7.39
N GLY A 116 13.06 -18.03 -6.09
CA GLY A 116 14.22 -17.37 -5.48
C GLY A 116 13.97 -15.95 -4.96
N TYR A 117 12.72 -15.46 -5.03
CA TYR A 117 12.35 -14.16 -4.45
C TYR A 117 12.30 -14.25 -2.92
N PHE A 118 12.68 -13.16 -2.25
CA PHE A 118 12.40 -13.03 -0.83
C PHE A 118 10.90 -12.77 -0.66
N GLY A 119 10.29 -13.36 0.37
CA GLY A 119 8.90 -13.07 0.69
C GLY A 119 8.57 -13.38 2.14
N ALA A 120 7.75 -12.51 2.73
CA ALA A 120 7.37 -12.54 4.14
C ALA A 120 5.94 -11.99 4.33
N ALA A 121 5.44 -12.06 5.55
CA ALA A 121 4.26 -11.32 5.96
C ALA A 121 4.66 -9.90 6.39
N MET A 122 3.80 -8.92 6.09
CA MET A 122 3.89 -7.59 6.68
C MET A 122 3.49 -7.66 8.15
N GLY A 123 4.12 -6.83 8.97
CA GLY A 123 3.69 -6.65 10.34
C GLY A 123 2.37 -5.88 10.40
N HIS A 124 1.41 -6.33 11.21
CA HIS A 124 0.15 -5.65 11.46
C HIS A 124 0.13 -5.10 12.89
N LEU A 125 0.14 -3.77 13.02
CA LEU A 125 0.13 -3.09 14.31
C LEU A 125 -1.01 -2.09 14.38
N TYR A 126 -1.50 -1.81 15.60
CA TYR A 126 -2.64 -0.94 15.81
C TYR A 126 -2.57 -0.13 17.10
N VAL A 127 -3.37 0.92 17.14
CA VAL A 127 -3.73 1.73 18.31
C VAL A 127 -5.25 1.73 18.44
N LEU A 128 -5.78 1.46 19.63
CA LEU A 128 -7.22 1.58 19.89
C LEU A 128 -7.62 3.01 20.24
N GLY A 129 -8.77 3.43 19.73
CA GLY A 129 -9.49 4.63 20.18
C GLY A 129 -10.17 4.45 21.54
N ALA A 130 -10.46 5.55 22.22
CA ALA A 130 -11.20 5.54 23.47
C ALA A 130 -12.70 5.46 23.20
N CYS A 131 -13.15 4.32 22.67
CA CYS A 131 -14.55 4.11 22.32
C CYS A 131 -15.35 3.43 23.43
N MET A 132 -16.62 3.83 23.57
CA MET A 132 -17.59 3.17 24.45
C MET A 132 -17.95 1.77 23.93
N GLU A 133 -18.06 1.64 22.60
CA GLU A 133 -18.37 0.39 21.90
C GLU A 133 -17.52 0.30 20.63
N TYR A 134 -17.15 -0.92 20.24
CA TYR A 134 -16.43 -1.22 19.01
C TYR A 134 -17.34 -2.07 18.10
N ARG A 135 -17.73 -1.51 16.96
CA ARG A 135 -18.54 -2.11 15.89
C ARG A 135 -17.67 -2.68 14.77
N ILE A 136 -16.49 -2.11 14.53
CA ILE A 136 -15.52 -2.60 13.55
C ILE A 136 -14.57 -3.58 14.24
N ALA A 137 -13.82 -3.12 15.24
CA ALA A 137 -12.88 -3.97 15.95
C ALA A 137 -13.60 -4.89 16.93
N LYS A 138 -13.01 -6.06 17.20
CA LYS A 138 -13.41 -6.91 18.32
C LYS A 138 -12.30 -6.91 19.36
N VAL A 139 -12.46 -6.11 20.40
CA VAL A 139 -11.44 -5.96 21.45
C VAL A 139 -11.65 -7.02 22.53
N ILE A 140 -10.68 -7.93 22.69
CA ILE A 140 -10.68 -8.95 23.74
C ILE A 140 -9.92 -8.42 24.96
N LYS A 141 -8.78 -7.78 24.72
CA LYS A 141 -7.95 -7.12 25.72
C LYS A 141 -7.72 -5.67 25.29
N LYS A 142 -8.07 -4.71 26.16
CA LYS A 142 -7.80 -3.29 25.89
C LYS A 142 -6.28 -3.05 25.89
N GLN A 143 -5.82 -2.31 24.89
CA GLN A 143 -4.45 -1.83 24.83
C GLN A 143 -4.17 -0.85 25.97
N GLU A 144 -3.04 -1.03 26.65
CA GLU A 144 -2.56 -0.06 27.63
C GLU A 144 -1.97 1.14 26.91
N ARG A 145 -2.56 2.32 27.11
CA ARG A 145 -2.05 3.55 26.53
C ARG A 145 -0.89 4.09 27.34
N ILE A 146 0.18 4.46 26.64
CA ILE A 146 1.34 5.14 27.23
C ILE A 146 0.90 6.50 27.80
N SER A 147 1.16 6.74 29.08
CA SER A 147 0.70 7.93 29.80
C SER A 147 1.60 9.17 29.65
N CYS A 148 2.70 9.08 28.89
CA CYS A 148 3.63 10.20 28.73
C CYS A 148 3.13 11.22 27.69
N MET A 149 3.42 12.49 27.95
CA MET A 149 3.19 13.56 26.98
C MET A 149 4.17 13.41 25.82
N SER A 150 3.64 13.44 24.61
CA SER A 150 4.41 13.41 23.38
C SER A 150 5.25 14.68 23.27
N LYS A 151 6.46 14.51 22.73
CA LYS A 151 7.34 15.63 22.32
C LYS A 151 7.07 16.08 20.90
N LYS A 152 6.11 15.47 20.23
CA LYS A 152 5.80 15.76 18.83
C LYS A 152 4.33 16.15 18.74
N ARG A 153 3.91 16.57 17.55
CA ARG A 153 2.51 16.82 17.23
C ARG A 153 2.18 16.30 15.85
N LEU A 154 0.97 15.79 15.68
CA LEU A 154 0.44 15.48 14.36
C LEU A 154 -0.23 16.74 13.77
N PHE A 155 0.18 17.11 12.57
CA PHE A 155 -0.33 18.28 11.85
C PHE A 155 -0.76 17.89 10.44
N GLU A 156 -1.98 18.26 10.05
CA GLU A 156 -2.49 17.91 8.72
C GLU A 156 -1.93 18.82 7.63
N ILE A 157 -1.40 18.21 6.56
CA ILE A 157 -0.80 18.88 5.41
C ILE A 157 -1.82 18.86 4.27
N HIS A 158 -2.36 20.04 3.93
CA HIS A 158 -3.44 20.15 2.94
C HIS A 158 -2.99 20.49 1.51
N THR A 159 -1.74 20.88 1.31
CA THR A 159 -1.29 21.45 0.02
C THR A 159 -0.06 20.76 -0.51
N LYS A 160 0.00 20.57 -1.83
CA LYS A 160 1.15 20.01 -2.55
C LYS A 160 2.45 20.75 -2.25
N ASP A 161 2.40 22.08 -2.14
CA ASP A 161 3.59 22.91 -1.88
C ASP A 161 4.18 22.65 -0.48
N LYS A 162 3.35 22.63 0.56
CA LYS A 162 3.79 22.24 1.91
C LYS A 162 4.33 20.82 1.95
N LEU A 163 3.67 19.88 1.27
CA LEU A 163 4.14 18.49 1.19
C LEU A 163 5.51 18.42 0.50
N ARG A 164 5.70 19.18 -0.58
CA ARG A 164 6.97 19.28 -1.30
C ARG A 164 8.11 19.82 -0.43
N MET A 165 7.83 20.77 0.47
CA MET A 165 8.84 21.31 1.39
C MET A 165 9.30 20.28 2.43
N ILE A 166 8.44 19.35 2.81
CA ILE A 166 8.72 18.30 3.81
C ILE A 166 9.39 17.09 3.15
N TYR A 167 8.99 16.78 1.91
CA TYR A 167 9.45 15.61 1.18
C TYR A 167 10.97 15.67 0.90
N ASN A 168 11.72 14.73 1.46
CA ASN A 168 13.16 14.63 1.30
C ASN A 168 13.55 13.62 0.22
N ASP A 169 13.71 14.08 -1.02
CA ASP A 169 14.06 13.23 -2.17
C ASP A 169 15.40 12.49 -1.98
N ALA A 170 16.39 13.14 -1.38
CA ALA A 170 17.70 12.54 -1.14
C ALA A 170 17.63 11.35 -0.17
N LEU A 171 16.75 11.42 0.84
CA LEU A 171 16.44 10.30 1.72
C LEU A 171 15.69 9.20 0.95
N GLN A 172 14.64 9.56 0.21
CA GLN A 172 13.81 8.58 -0.50
C GLN A 172 14.59 7.81 -1.57
N ARG A 173 15.58 8.42 -2.24
CA ARG A 173 16.46 7.70 -3.19
C ARG A 173 17.29 6.58 -2.55
N ARG A 174 17.56 6.69 -1.24
CA ARG A 174 18.27 5.66 -0.46
C ARG A 174 17.34 4.53 -0.02
N ARG A 175 16.03 4.74 -0.05
CA ARG A 175 15.02 3.72 0.24
C ARG A 175 14.72 2.87 -0.98
N VAL A 176 14.14 1.72 -0.69
CA VAL A 176 13.66 0.75 -1.67
C VAL A 176 12.26 0.32 -1.22
N PRO A 177 11.21 0.51 -2.04
CA PRO A 177 11.24 1.23 -3.32
C PRO A 177 11.49 2.74 -3.11
N TYR A 178 12.19 3.36 -4.05
CA TYR A 178 12.23 4.80 -4.21
C TYR A 178 10.91 5.22 -4.85
N LYS A 179 10.04 5.80 -4.03
CA LYS A 179 8.80 6.44 -4.44
C LYS A 179 9.10 7.90 -4.67
N ASP A 180 9.08 8.40 -5.91
CA ASP A 180 9.35 9.83 -6.15
C ASP A 180 8.16 10.71 -5.76
N PHE A 181 8.38 12.03 -5.66
CA PHE A 181 7.30 12.93 -5.23
C PHE A 181 6.10 12.94 -6.19
N ASN A 182 6.32 12.73 -7.49
CA ASN A 182 5.23 12.70 -8.46
C ASN A 182 4.36 11.46 -8.24
N TYR A 183 4.97 10.30 -7.94
CA TYR A 183 4.24 9.12 -7.51
C TYR A 183 3.39 9.40 -6.26
N VAL A 184 3.96 10.02 -5.22
CA VAL A 184 3.21 10.33 -3.98
C VAL A 184 1.98 11.20 -4.28
N VAL A 185 2.15 12.22 -5.11
CA VAL A 185 1.06 13.12 -5.50
C VAL A 185 0.01 12.39 -6.34
N HIS A 186 0.44 11.67 -7.38
CA HIS A 186 -0.45 10.90 -8.26
C HIS A 186 -1.26 9.88 -7.47
N ARG A 187 -0.57 9.10 -6.62
CA ARG A 187 -1.14 7.98 -5.89
C ARG A 187 -2.09 8.41 -4.77
N PHE A 188 -1.77 9.48 -4.03
CA PHE A 188 -2.48 9.81 -2.81
C PHE A 188 -3.20 11.17 -2.84
N MET A 189 -2.64 12.19 -3.50
CA MET A 189 -3.31 13.50 -3.60
C MET A 189 -4.32 13.56 -4.77
N GLN A 190 -4.06 12.82 -5.84
CA GLN A 190 -4.84 12.81 -7.07
C GLN A 190 -5.59 11.50 -7.28
N HIS A 191 -5.73 10.70 -6.22
CA HIS A 191 -6.47 9.45 -6.31
C HIS A 191 -7.95 9.74 -6.67
N PRO A 192 -8.51 9.11 -7.71
CA PRO A 192 -9.82 9.48 -8.25
C PRO A 192 -11.00 9.07 -7.33
N ILE A 193 -10.81 8.02 -6.52
CA ILE A 193 -11.90 7.45 -5.70
C ILE A 193 -11.70 7.69 -4.20
N TYR A 194 -10.54 7.34 -3.64
CA TYR A 194 -10.24 7.54 -2.22
C TYR A 194 -9.66 8.91 -1.90
N THR A 195 -9.99 9.40 -0.70
CA THR A 195 -9.42 10.61 -0.12
C THR A 195 -8.39 10.24 0.93
N TYR A 196 -7.15 10.69 0.74
CA TYR A 196 -6.06 10.50 1.70
C TYR A 196 -5.78 11.80 2.46
N ARG A 197 -5.35 11.64 3.72
CA ARG A 197 -4.87 12.72 4.58
C ARG A 197 -3.37 12.54 4.83
N PHE A 198 -2.66 13.65 4.88
CA PHE A 198 -1.21 13.67 5.11
C PHE A 198 -0.95 14.22 6.51
N MET A 199 -0.54 13.35 7.43
CA MET A 199 -0.32 13.71 8.83
C MET A 199 1.18 13.92 9.06
N GLY A 200 1.62 15.17 8.98
CA GLY A 200 2.98 15.59 9.29
C GLY A 200 3.30 15.42 10.77
N ILE A 201 4.52 14.99 11.06
CA ILE A 201 5.04 14.86 12.42
C ILE A 201 5.93 16.07 12.71
N GLN A 202 5.42 16.96 13.56
CA GLN A 202 6.11 18.17 13.98
C GLN A 202 6.86 17.92 15.29
N ASN A 203 8.15 18.26 15.34
CA ASN A 203 8.95 18.19 16.56
C ASN A 203 8.74 19.41 17.48
N GLU A 204 9.37 19.42 18.66
CA GLU A 204 9.26 20.52 19.64
C GLU A 204 9.74 21.88 19.10
N GLU A 205 10.63 21.87 18.10
CA GLU A 205 11.14 23.07 17.43
C GLU A 205 10.21 23.58 16.32
N GLY A 206 9.08 22.90 16.07
CA GLY A 206 8.12 23.25 15.03
C GLY A 206 8.46 22.74 13.63
N VAL A 207 9.50 21.90 13.49
CA VAL A 207 9.97 21.36 12.22
C VAL A 207 9.25 20.06 11.88
N ILE A 208 8.83 19.89 10.63
CA ILE A 208 8.23 18.66 10.10
C ILE A 208 9.20 18.02 9.11
N LYS A 209 9.64 16.78 9.39
CA LYS A 209 10.55 16.01 8.52
C LYS A 209 9.96 14.70 8.01
N ALA A 210 8.81 14.32 8.55
CA ALA A 210 8.13 13.09 8.18
C ALA A 210 6.62 13.28 8.18
N PHE A 211 5.91 12.41 7.47
CA PHE A 211 4.46 12.35 7.48
C PHE A 211 3.96 10.92 7.25
N PHE A 212 2.83 10.60 7.88
CA PHE A 212 2.01 9.45 7.52
C PHE A 212 1.07 9.83 6.38
N VAL A 213 0.81 8.88 5.48
CA VAL A 213 -0.34 8.93 4.58
C VAL A 213 -1.41 8.02 5.17
N VAL A 214 -2.59 8.57 5.41
CA VAL A 214 -3.68 7.84 6.07
C VAL A 214 -4.97 7.97 5.28
N ARG A 215 -5.86 6.98 5.43
CA ARG A 215 -7.26 7.10 4.97
C ARG A 215 -8.24 6.61 6.01
N GLU A 216 -9.44 7.18 5.96
CA GLU A 216 -10.56 6.73 6.75
C GLU A 216 -11.27 5.56 6.06
N VAL A 217 -11.76 4.61 6.86
CA VAL A 217 -12.67 3.56 6.43
C VAL A 217 -13.86 3.52 7.38
N GLU A 218 -15.02 3.17 6.85
CA GLU A 218 -16.27 3.12 7.61
C GLU A 218 -16.97 1.77 7.44
N HIS A 219 -17.56 1.27 8.52
CA HIS A 219 -18.52 0.17 8.49
C HIS A 219 -19.56 0.39 9.58
N ASP A 220 -20.85 0.21 9.24
CA ASP A 220 -21.99 0.36 10.15
C ASP A 220 -21.97 1.65 10.99
N GLY A 221 -21.56 2.77 10.37
CA GLY A 221 -21.49 4.10 11.00
C GLY A 221 -20.39 4.24 12.06
N ALA A 222 -19.45 3.31 12.13
CA ALA A 222 -18.21 3.41 12.88
C ALA A 222 -17.03 3.57 11.93
N LYS A 223 -15.96 4.22 12.42
CA LYS A 223 -14.82 4.62 11.58
C LYS A 223 -13.52 4.04 12.11
N ALA A 224 -12.59 3.75 11.21
CA ALA A 224 -11.20 3.44 11.55
C ALA A 224 -10.23 4.18 10.61
N CYS A 225 -9.00 4.34 11.05
CA CYS A 225 -7.94 4.99 10.30
C CYS A 225 -6.91 3.96 9.82
N LYS A 226 -6.60 3.96 8.52
CA LYS A 226 -5.58 3.11 7.92
C LYS A 226 -4.35 3.95 7.61
N ILE A 227 -3.20 3.66 8.21
CA ILE A 227 -1.91 4.16 7.71
C ILE A 227 -1.56 3.32 6.48
N VAL A 228 -1.49 3.98 5.34
CA VAL A 228 -1.24 3.31 4.05
C VAL A 228 0.21 3.49 3.60
N ASP A 229 0.91 4.51 4.07
CA ASP A 229 2.32 4.77 3.71
C ASP A 229 3.00 5.72 4.70
N TYR A 230 4.33 5.80 4.65
CA TYR A 230 5.16 6.67 5.51
C TYR A 230 6.38 7.25 4.79
N TYR A 231 6.62 8.55 4.98
CA TYR A 231 7.72 9.27 4.36
C TYR A 231 8.49 10.08 5.39
N GLY A 232 9.82 9.96 5.39
CA GLY A 232 10.73 10.67 6.31
C GLY A 232 11.53 9.72 7.22
N PRO A 233 12.49 10.21 8.02
CA PRO A 233 13.30 9.37 8.91
C PRO A 233 12.43 8.62 9.92
N TYR A 234 12.68 7.34 10.20
CA TYR A 234 11.79 6.58 11.10
C TYR A 234 11.85 7.07 12.54
N GLU A 235 12.95 7.72 12.95
CA GLU A 235 13.13 8.33 14.28
C GLU A 235 12.10 9.43 14.54
N GLU A 236 11.50 10.00 13.50
CA GLU A 236 10.39 10.94 13.65
C GLU A 236 9.13 10.27 14.22
N ILE A 237 8.96 8.95 14.11
CA ILE A 237 7.85 8.20 14.73
C ILE A 237 7.98 8.16 16.27
N ILE A 238 9.20 8.16 16.80
CA ILE A 238 9.47 7.99 18.23
C ILE A 238 8.77 9.08 19.06
N ASP A 239 8.29 8.75 20.25
CA ASP A 239 7.63 9.69 21.19
C ASP A 239 6.35 10.34 20.63
N THR A 240 5.65 9.73 19.66
CA THR A 240 4.37 10.25 19.12
C THR A 240 3.12 9.70 19.79
N ALA A 241 3.24 8.78 20.77
CA ALA A 241 2.12 7.99 21.29
C ALA A 241 0.87 8.78 21.70
N SER A 242 1.00 9.77 22.59
CA SER A 242 -0.18 10.53 23.05
C SER A 242 -0.81 11.41 21.98
N GLU A 243 -0.07 11.78 20.93
CA GLU A 243 -0.61 12.51 19.79
C GLU A 243 -1.33 11.59 18.82
N VAL A 244 -0.83 10.37 18.63
CA VAL A 244 -1.55 9.33 17.90
C VAL A 244 -2.86 9.02 18.63
N TYR A 245 -2.83 8.82 19.96
CA TYR A 245 -4.06 8.63 20.74
C TYR A 245 -5.03 9.80 20.59
N ARG A 246 -4.54 11.04 20.74
CA ARG A 246 -5.38 12.24 20.57
C ARG A 246 -6.00 12.29 19.18
N PHE A 247 -5.21 12.03 18.14
CA PHE A 247 -5.70 12.02 16.76
C PHE A 247 -6.79 10.96 16.55
N VAL A 248 -6.59 9.75 17.07
CA VAL A 248 -7.58 8.65 17.00
C VAL A 248 -8.88 9.05 17.71
N ASP A 249 -8.79 9.60 18.91
CA ASP A 249 -9.95 9.96 19.72
C ASP A 249 -10.72 11.17 19.15
N GLU A 250 -10.04 12.25 18.77
CA GLU A 250 -10.66 13.47 18.24
C GLU A 250 -11.41 13.21 16.91
N ASN A 251 -10.95 12.22 16.13
CA ASN A 251 -11.61 11.82 14.89
C ASN A 251 -12.67 10.73 15.07
N ASN A 252 -12.90 10.27 16.31
CA ASN A 252 -13.81 9.18 16.66
C ASN A 252 -13.51 7.86 15.92
N TYR A 253 -12.23 7.52 15.80
CA TYR A 253 -11.80 6.24 15.24
C TYR A 253 -11.82 5.15 16.31
N GLU A 254 -12.35 3.97 15.97
CA GLU A 254 -12.23 2.78 16.81
C GLU A 254 -10.79 2.32 16.94
N TYR A 255 -10.02 2.46 15.86
CA TYR A 255 -8.59 2.19 15.87
C TYR A 255 -7.89 2.89 14.71
N MET A 256 -6.57 2.97 14.82
CA MET A 256 -5.67 3.27 13.72
C MET A 256 -4.69 2.10 13.56
N ASP A 257 -4.53 1.57 12.35
CA ASP A 257 -3.62 0.44 12.10
C ASP A 257 -2.66 0.71 10.94
N ILE A 258 -1.60 -0.09 10.91
CA ILE A 258 -0.57 -0.09 9.88
C ILE A 258 -0.22 -1.52 9.52
N TYR A 259 -0.13 -1.79 8.22
CA TYR A 259 0.62 -2.93 7.71
C TYR A 259 1.93 -2.43 7.13
N CYS A 260 3.06 -2.89 7.67
CA CYS A 260 4.37 -2.52 7.17
C CYS A 260 5.44 -3.60 7.33
N TYR A 261 6.47 -3.51 6.51
CA TYR A 261 7.76 -4.19 6.67
C TYR A 261 8.87 -3.15 6.46
N GLY A 262 10.02 -3.31 7.12
CA GLY A 262 11.18 -2.40 7.01
C GLY A 262 11.24 -1.31 8.08
N VAL A 263 10.09 -0.85 8.59
CA VAL A 263 10.04 0.08 9.72
C VAL A 263 10.45 -0.63 11.02
N PRO A 264 11.40 -0.10 11.82
CA PRO A 264 11.75 -0.67 13.11
C PRO A 264 10.53 -0.74 14.05
N GLU A 265 10.17 -1.93 14.51
CA GLU A 265 8.97 -2.16 15.32
C GLU A 265 9.03 -1.40 16.66
N GLU A 266 10.24 -1.25 17.22
CA GLU A 266 10.46 -0.52 18.46
C GLU A 266 10.04 0.95 18.33
N TYR A 267 10.16 1.56 17.16
CA TYR A 267 9.73 2.94 16.95
C TYR A 267 8.20 3.01 16.94
N LEU A 268 7.52 2.05 16.30
CA LEU A 268 6.06 1.96 16.33
C LEU A 268 5.53 1.70 17.74
N PHE A 269 6.19 0.86 18.54
CA PHE A 269 5.81 0.66 19.95
C PHE A 269 5.94 1.95 20.77
N THR A 270 7.01 2.73 20.58
CA THR A 270 7.14 4.04 21.24
C THR A 270 6.11 5.07 20.75
N ALA A 271 5.54 4.87 19.56
CA ALA A 271 4.39 5.60 19.04
C ALA A 271 3.04 5.05 19.53
N GLY A 272 3.05 4.10 20.45
CA GLY A 272 1.84 3.56 21.08
C GLY A 272 1.20 2.38 20.35
N PHE A 273 1.76 1.94 19.23
CA PHE A 273 1.24 0.80 18.50
C PHE A 273 1.52 -0.52 19.25
N SER A 274 0.68 -1.52 19.03
CA SER A 274 0.91 -2.89 19.49
C SER A 274 0.64 -3.87 18.37
N TRP A 275 1.29 -5.03 18.44
CA TRP A 275 1.06 -6.14 17.52
C TRP A 275 -0.42 -6.55 17.51
N CYS A 276 -1.00 -6.72 16.33
CA CYS A 276 -2.31 -7.32 16.19
C CYS A 276 -2.21 -8.84 16.36
N THR A 277 -2.85 -9.37 17.40
CA THR A 277 -2.93 -10.79 17.67
C THR A 277 -4.38 -11.19 17.90
N ASN A 278 -4.77 -12.40 17.48
CA ASN A 278 -6.16 -12.87 17.61
C ASN A 278 -6.58 -13.03 19.07
N GLU A 279 -5.62 -13.15 19.99
CA GLU A 279 -5.81 -13.25 21.42
C GLU A 279 -6.15 -11.90 22.07
N GLU A 280 -5.74 -10.79 21.46
CA GLU A 280 -5.94 -9.44 22.01
C GLU A 280 -7.04 -8.67 21.29
N ALA A 281 -7.05 -8.68 19.95
CA ALA A 281 -8.07 -7.96 19.18
C ALA A 281 -8.22 -8.49 17.75
N ILE A 282 -9.42 -8.34 17.20
CA ILE A 282 -9.65 -8.38 15.76
C ILE A 282 -9.65 -6.95 15.23
N ILE A 283 -8.73 -6.66 14.32
CA ILE A 283 -8.54 -5.37 13.63
C ILE A 283 -8.77 -5.63 12.13
N PRO A 284 -10.00 -5.43 11.63
CA PRO A 284 -10.36 -5.83 10.26
C PRO A 284 -9.55 -5.12 9.17
N ASN A 285 -9.17 -5.87 8.14
CA ASN A 285 -8.48 -5.30 6.98
C ASN A 285 -9.44 -4.93 5.83
N TYR A 286 -10.43 -5.78 5.55
CA TYR A 286 -11.31 -5.62 4.38
C TYR A 286 -12.62 -4.92 4.74
N PHE A 287 -13.04 -3.98 3.88
CA PHE A 287 -14.25 -3.16 4.01
C PHE A 287 -15.14 -3.21 2.76
N ALA A 288 -14.73 -3.92 1.70
CA ALA A 288 -15.49 -4.07 0.46
C ALA A 288 -15.27 -5.46 -0.17
N PRO A 289 -15.97 -6.52 0.31
CA PRO A 289 -16.92 -6.51 1.44
C PRO A 289 -16.21 -6.42 2.80
N PHE A 290 -16.96 -6.04 3.84
CA PHE A 290 -16.44 -6.03 5.20
C PHE A 290 -16.20 -7.45 5.73
N GLU A 291 -15.02 -7.70 6.30
CA GLU A 291 -14.68 -8.97 6.92
C GLU A 291 -14.06 -8.74 8.30
N GLN A 292 -14.81 -9.04 9.37
CA GLN A 292 -14.35 -8.87 10.75
C GLN A 292 -13.36 -9.99 11.17
N LYS A 293 -12.16 -10.00 10.58
CA LYS A 293 -11.06 -10.91 10.91
C LYS A 293 -9.69 -10.26 10.69
N ASN A 294 -8.70 -10.73 11.44
CA ASN A 294 -7.30 -10.42 11.16
C ASN A 294 -6.86 -11.15 9.89
N THR A 295 -6.11 -10.46 9.03
CA THR A 295 -5.62 -11.01 7.77
C THR A 295 -4.15 -10.68 7.61
N ASP A 296 -3.34 -11.69 7.33
CA ASP A 296 -1.95 -11.47 6.94
C ASP A 296 -1.89 -10.94 5.50
N ILE A 297 -1.07 -9.91 5.28
CA ILE A 297 -0.71 -9.46 3.93
C ILE A 297 0.71 -9.93 3.66
N TYR A 298 0.89 -10.76 2.64
CA TYR A 298 2.19 -11.23 2.21
C TYR A 298 2.71 -10.43 1.03
N PHE A 299 4.02 -10.31 0.94
CA PHE A 299 4.70 -9.68 -0.18
C PHE A 299 5.82 -10.57 -0.70
N ALA A 300 6.26 -10.30 -1.92
CA ALA A 300 7.53 -10.80 -2.44
C ALA A 300 8.32 -9.66 -3.08
N THR A 301 9.64 -9.82 -3.12
CA THR A 301 10.55 -8.86 -3.73
C THR A 301 11.73 -9.54 -4.40
N SER A 302 12.21 -8.92 -5.48
CA SER A 302 13.43 -9.33 -6.20
C SER A 302 14.72 -9.06 -5.45
N LEU A 303 14.65 -8.43 -4.27
CA LEU A 303 15.80 -8.02 -3.49
C LEU A 303 15.90 -8.74 -2.16
N TRP A 304 17.14 -8.86 -1.68
CA TRP A 304 17.48 -9.25 -0.32
C TRP A 304 18.11 -8.04 0.38
N GLY A 305 17.71 -7.74 1.62
CA GLY A 305 18.25 -6.62 2.39
C GLY A 305 17.17 -5.69 2.95
N GLU A 306 17.50 -4.40 3.01
CA GLU A 306 16.64 -3.36 3.58
C GLU A 306 15.71 -2.79 2.50
N PHE A 307 14.41 -2.88 2.75
CA PHE A 307 13.36 -2.29 1.92
C PHE A 307 12.12 -2.08 2.77
N ASP A 308 11.28 -1.16 2.32
CA ASP A 308 10.01 -0.83 2.90
C ASP A 308 8.89 -1.45 2.09
N VAL A 309 7.88 -1.98 2.79
CA VAL A 309 6.61 -2.37 2.18
C VAL A 309 5.51 -1.81 3.04
N PHE A 310 4.58 -1.08 2.44
CA PHE A 310 3.39 -0.60 3.10
C PHE A 310 2.14 -1.08 2.39
N ARG A 311 1.00 -0.98 3.08
CA ARG A 311 -0.29 -1.37 2.53
C ARG A 311 -0.66 -0.65 1.24
N GLY A 312 -0.30 0.63 1.14
CA GLY A 312 -0.62 1.49 0.00
C GLY A 312 0.13 1.12 -1.27
N ASP A 313 1.15 0.26 -1.16
CA ASP A 313 1.93 -0.24 -2.29
C ASP A 313 1.11 -1.17 -3.18
N ALA A 314 1.48 -1.20 -4.47
CA ALA A 314 0.84 -2.00 -5.48
C ALA A 314 -0.68 -1.76 -5.60
N ASP A 315 -1.44 -2.84 -5.76
CA ASP A 315 -2.88 -2.83 -5.94
C ASP A 315 -3.65 -3.17 -4.64
N GLN A 316 -2.97 -3.20 -3.49
CA GLN A 316 -3.56 -3.61 -2.21
C GLN A 316 -4.56 -2.61 -1.63
N ASP A 317 -4.27 -1.31 -1.77
CA ASP A 317 -5.20 -0.25 -1.34
C ASP A 317 -6.00 0.32 -2.52
N ARG A 318 -6.51 -0.56 -3.41
CA ARG A 318 -7.41 -0.17 -4.50
C ARG A 318 -8.90 -0.27 -4.09
N PRO A 319 -9.80 0.45 -4.77
CA PRO A 319 -11.24 0.18 -4.73
C PRO A 319 -11.58 -1.21 -5.29
N SER A 320 -12.50 -1.94 -4.63
CA SER A 320 -12.94 -3.27 -5.05
C SER A 320 -14.00 -3.26 -6.15
#